data_AF-A0A966DA50-F1
#
_entry.id   AF-A0A966DA50-F1
#
_cell.length_a   1.000
_cell.length_b   1.000
_cell.length_c   1.000
_cell.angle_alpha   90.00
_cell.angle_beta   90.00
_cell.angle_gamma   90.00
#
_symmetry.space_group_name_H-M   'P 1'
#
loop_
_entity.id
_entity.type
_entity.pdbx_description
1 polymer ?
#
loop_
_entity_poly.entity_id
_entity_poly.type
_entity_poly.pdbx_seq_one_letter_code
_entity_poly.pdbx_strand_id
1 'polypeptide(L)'
;MKTSESWDLRSIGDISSDKAQKNLREISIFLTNNIRTMQSIAFQYHPLELVKYALWEQRRIAATKKSDAFALQVSASLVCYLSNLLPYWEKDHSQNREIKQKDWKRLFQVYEDICKKSVRYVDNHALLLRAQGFLQEEALLTAFQDAACGYVLPAVVDGELLEQKFTSLRYQLQPFNALIGEVFPAKLDGLLSSFLVLAKRGVEGIDKLREDSTTFKQAGLLQVELLKSRGEDVSDLNKTMDRIIKEQGWETWVDDIVGRRDGYDLFDVLRDTSLSERDAYLLSCEFASLPFDEASHTLTETCPRNDKPFIRYGASYYCFDAESLLEKAYLCIKQAVCSYDEQIAKRWADIEREKNRLVPLTFFTAMLGNMHYTRNVSFDDGTLDALFEKGQKELVVQVPYAVLATTSLNPLEDSSALIELLAQALQAEKLARSYPARCVIIDTLHDTLYPLQMDEDVLTLSFLQLANLGSQFEGVAELKDILGLSPFSDIHPEHHTAGEEIPVEEELPVEEEIPVEEEIPVEEEIPVEEEIPVEEEIPV
;
A
#
# COMPACT_ATOMS: atom_id res chain seq x y z
N MET A 1 14.87 -0.55 6.28
CA MET A 1 15.87 -1.35 5.54
C MET A 1 17.26 -1.17 6.17
N LYS A 2 17.68 -2.15 6.97
CA LYS A 2 19.06 -2.27 7.44
C LYS A 2 19.86 -3.02 6.37
N THR A 3 20.37 -2.34 5.34
CA THR A 3 21.23 -3.00 4.32
C THR A 3 22.53 -3.57 4.87
N SER A 4 22.80 -3.32 6.14
CA SER A 4 23.50 -4.25 7.01
C SER A 4 22.78 -4.19 8.36
N GLU A 5 22.57 -5.33 9.01
CA GLU A 5 22.19 -5.37 10.43
C GLU A 5 23.16 -4.56 11.33
N SER A 6 24.30 -4.12 10.77
CA SER A 6 25.31 -3.27 11.40
C SER A 6 25.20 -1.75 11.16
N TRP A 7 24.29 -1.24 10.32
CA TRP A 7 24.15 0.21 10.11
C TRP A 7 22.99 0.76 10.93
N ASP A 8 23.24 0.93 12.22
CA ASP A 8 22.36 1.58 13.18
C ASP A 8 22.89 3.00 13.44
N LEU A 9 22.13 4.05 13.07
CA LEU A 9 22.54 5.43 13.31
C LEU A 9 22.82 5.71 14.80
N ARG A 10 22.19 4.96 15.71
CA ARG A 10 22.40 5.06 17.16
C ARG A 10 23.81 4.61 17.56
N SER A 11 24.43 3.74 16.77
CA SER A 11 25.79 3.23 16.99
C SER A 11 26.88 4.08 16.35
N ILE A 12 26.50 5.01 15.47
CA ILE A 12 27.43 5.92 14.80
C ILE A 12 27.76 7.04 15.79
N GLY A 13 29.03 7.13 16.19
CA GLY A 13 29.53 8.21 17.05
C GLY A 13 29.44 9.59 16.37
N ASP A 14 29.82 10.63 17.11
CA ASP A 14 29.70 12.01 16.64
C ASP A 14 30.42 12.26 15.30
N ILE A 15 29.63 12.66 14.30
CA ILE A 15 30.14 13.11 12.99
C ILE A 15 30.05 14.64 12.95
N SER A 16 31.13 15.30 12.53
CA SER A 16 31.11 16.76 12.37
C SER A 16 30.19 17.20 11.23
N SER A 17 29.55 18.37 11.38
CA SER A 17 28.73 18.99 10.33
C SER A 17 29.48 19.07 8.99
N ASP A 18 30.76 19.44 9.01
CA ASP A 18 31.58 19.52 7.79
C ASP A 18 31.74 18.16 7.09
N LYS A 19 31.88 17.08 7.87
CA LYS A 19 32.02 15.73 7.33
C LYS A 19 30.69 15.23 6.75
N ALA A 20 29.57 15.45 7.44
CA ALA A 20 28.25 15.10 6.94
C ALA A 20 27.90 15.87 5.66
N GLN A 21 28.14 17.19 5.62
CA GLN A 21 27.96 18.01 4.41
C GLN A 21 28.82 17.53 3.24
N LYS A 22 30.09 17.17 3.49
CA LYS A 22 30.97 16.61 2.46
C LYS A 22 30.40 15.31 1.90
N ASN A 23 29.94 14.39 2.76
CA ASN A 23 29.35 13.13 2.32
C ASN A 23 28.08 13.37 1.48
N LEU A 24 27.20 14.30 1.88
CA LEU A 24 26.00 14.65 1.11
C LEU A 24 26.34 15.20 -0.28
N ARG A 25 27.35 16.07 -0.40
CA ARG A 25 27.81 16.58 -1.70
C ARG A 25 28.35 15.47 -2.59
N GLU A 26 29.15 14.57 -2.04
CA GLU A 26 29.67 13.41 -2.79
C GLU A 26 28.53 12.52 -3.28
N ILE A 27 27.57 12.17 -2.41
CA ILE A 27 26.40 11.36 -2.76
C ILE A 27 25.57 12.04 -3.86
N SER A 28 25.37 13.35 -3.78
CA SER A 28 24.60 14.12 -4.77
C SER A 28 25.23 14.05 -6.18
N ILE A 29 26.56 14.10 -6.26
CA ILE A 29 27.30 13.94 -7.53
C ILE A 29 27.09 12.53 -8.10
N PHE A 30 27.15 11.50 -7.26
CA PHE A 30 26.88 10.12 -7.68
C PHE A 30 25.45 9.96 -8.20
N LEU A 31 24.45 10.46 -7.46
CA LEU A 31 23.04 10.41 -7.85
C LEU A 31 22.83 11.07 -9.22
N THR A 32 23.37 12.28 -9.40
CA THR A 32 23.28 13.03 -10.66
C THR A 32 23.84 12.23 -11.85
N ASN A 33 25.00 11.58 -11.68
CA ASN A 33 25.62 10.80 -12.74
C ASN A 33 24.85 9.52 -13.06
N ASN A 34 24.33 8.84 -12.03
CA ASN A 34 23.52 7.64 -12.21
C ASN A 34 22.19 7.96 -12.92
N ILE A 35 21.52 9.04 -12.53
CA ILE A 35 20.29 9.52 -13.17
C ILE A 35 20.54 9.78 -14.67
N ARG A 36 21.59 10.53 -15.02
CA ARG A 36 21.93 10.77 -16.44
C ARG A 36 22.18 9.48 -17.21
N THR A 37 22.87 8.51 -16.58
CA THR A 37 23.11 7.20 -17.19
C THR A 37 21.80 6.46 -17.43
N MET A 38 20.92 6.42 -16.42
CA MET A 38 19.61 5.78 -16.51
C MET A 38 18.74 6.42 -17.61
N GLN A 39 18.64 7.75 -17.64
CA GLN A 39 17.88 8.50 -18.65
C GLN A 39 18.40 8.22 -20.06
N SER A 40 19.73 8.20 -20.24
CA SER A 40 20.35 7.90 -21.55
C SER A 40 19.97 6.53 -22.11
N ILE A 41 19.61 5.58 -21.25
CA ILE A 41 19.12 4.25 -21.64
C ILE A 41 17.61 4.28 -21.83
N ALA A 42 16.88 4.80 -20.84
CA ALA A 42 15.42 4.83 -20.82
C ALA A 42 14.82 5.52 -22.06
N PHE A 43 15.41 6.63 -22.50
CA PHE A 43 14.93 7.41 -23.65
C PHE A 43 15.17 6.77 -25.02
N GLN A 44 15.86 5.63 -25.08
CA GLN A 44 16.00 4.86 -26.32
C GLN A 44 14.77 4.00 -26.62
N TYR A 45 13.84 3.86 -25.66
CA TYR A 45 12.71 2.94 -25.74
C TYR A 45 11.37 3.67 -25.63
N HIS A 46 10.31 3.02 -26.07
CA HIS A 46 8.95 3.52 -25.91
C HIS A 46 8.60 3.60 -24.41
N PRO A 47 8.17 4.77 -23.89
CA PRO A 47 8.04 4.99 -22.45
C PRO A 47 7.05 4.03 -21.79
N LEU A 48 5.91 3.79 -22.42
CA LEU A 48 4.88 2.89 -21.88
C LEU A 48 5.35 1.42 -21.94
N GLU A 49 6.17 1.05 -22.93
CA GLU A 49 6.75 -0.30 -22.97
C GLU A 49 7.81 -0.48 -21.88
N LEU A 50 8.57 0.57 -21.57
CA LEU A 50 9.56 0.54 -20.51
C LEU A 50 8.91 0.37 -19.13
N VAL A 51 7.82 1.11 -18.86
CA VAL A 51 7.05 0.95 -17.62
C VAL A 51 6.39 -0.43 -17.56
N LYS A 52 5.80 -0.88 -18.68
CA LYS A 52 5.23 -2.23 -18.83
C LYS A 52 6.29 -3.29 -18.48
N TYR A 53 7.48 -3.22 -19.08
CA TYR A 53 8.56 -4.15 -18.79
C TYR A 53 8.99 -4.14 -17.31
N ALA A 54 9.04 -2.95 -16.68
CA ALA A 54 9.35 -2.82 -15.26
C ALA A 54 8.35 -3.57 -14.36
N LEU A 55 7.06 -3.55 -14.69
CA LEU A 55 6.00 -4.27 -13.98
C LEU A 55 6.16 -5.80 -14.10
N TRP A 56 6.49 -6.30 -15.30
CA TRP A 56 6.75 -7.73 -15.48
C TRP A 56 7.97 -8.16 -14.67
N GLU A 57 9.03 -7.33 -14.64
CA GLU A 57 10.22 -7.60 -13.85
C GLU A 57 9.93 -7.52 -12.34
N GLN A 58 9.11 -6.57 -11.89
CA GLN A 58 8.63 -6.50 -10.50
C GLN A 58 7.93 -7.79 -10.12
N ARG A 59 6.98 -8.28 -10.93
CA ARG A 59 6.27 -9.54 -10.66
C ARG A 59 7.21 -10.74 -10.67
N ARG A 60 8.17 -10.79 -11.61
CA ARG A 60 9.19 -11.85 -11.65
C ARG A 60 10.05 -11.86 -10.39
N ILE A 61 10.47 -10.70 -9.90
CA ILE A 61 11.22 -10.55 -8.66
C ILE A 61 10.37 -10.96 -7.45
N ALA A 62 9.10 -10.55 -7.39
CA ALA A 62 8.16 -10.98 -6.35
C ALA A 62 8.01 -12.50 -6.30
N ALA A 63 7.96 -13.17 -7.45
CA ALA A 63 7.88 -14.62 -7.53
C ALA A 63 9.19 -15.34 -7.13
N THR A 64 10.35 -14.77 -7.46
CA THR A 64 11.66 -15.45 -7.36
C THR A 64 12.49 -15.04 -6.14
N LYS A 65 12.22 -13.89 -5.52
CA LYS A 65 13.01 -13.30 -4.43
C LYS A 65 12.15 -12.85 -3.24
N LYS A 66 11.21 -13.69 -2.80
CA LYS A 66 10.23 -13.37 -1.74
C LYS A 66 10.84 -12.86 -0.43
N SER A 67 12.04 -13.29 -0.07
CA SER A 67 12.73 -12.89 1.17
C SER A 67 13.68 -11.69 1.03
N ASP A 68 13.92 -11.21 -0.20
CA ASP A 68 14.81 -10.07 -0.47
C ASP A 68 14.00 -8.77 -0.48
N ALA A 69 13.70 -8.26 0.71
CA ALA A 69 12.91 -7.04 0.89
C ALA A 69 13.45 -5.87 0.07
N PHE A 70 14.78 -5.73 -0.04
CA PHE A 70 15.37 -4.63 -0.81
C PHE A 70 15.12 -4.79 -2.31
N ALA A 71 15.31 -5.98 -2.88
CA ALA A 71 15.03 -6.20 -4.30
C ALA A 71 13.55 -5.94 -4.64
N LEU A 72 12.63 -6.31 -3.74
CA LEU A 72 11.20 -6.06 -3.89
C LEU A 72 10.90 -4.54 -3.84
N GLN A 73 11.51 -3.80 -2.91
CA GLN A 73 11.37 -2.35 -2.83
C GLN A 73 11.94 -1.64 -4.07
N VAL A 74 13.10 -2.07 -4.55
CA VAL A 74 13.74 -1.47 -5.74
C VAL A 74 12.89 -1.69 -6.98
N SER A 75 12.35 -2.89 -7.19
CA SER A 75 11.53 -3.17 -8.37
C SER A 75 10.21 -2.41 -8.34
N ALA A 76 9.53 -2.35 -7.20
CA ALA A 76 8.32 -1.53 -7.04
C ALA A 76 8.60 -0.04 -7.24
N SER A 77 9.66 0.49 -6.62
CA SER A 77 10.04 1.90 -6.75
C SER A 77 10.41 2.27 -8.18
N LEU A 78 11.02 1.36 -8.96
CA LEU A 78 11.35 1.58 -10.38
C LEU A 78 10.08 1.80 -11.23
N VAL A 79 9.02 1.03 -10.98
CA VAL A 79 7.73 1.21 -11.67
C VAL A 79 7.16 2.59 -11.35
N CYS A 80 7.12 2.97 -10.07
CA CYS A 80 6.68 4.29 -9.63
C CYS A 80 7.50 5.40 -10.30
N TYR A 81 8.82 5.26 -10.30
CA TYR A 81 9.75 6.24 -10.83
C TYR A 81 9.55 6.45 -12.33
N LEU A 82 9.52 5.37 -13.13
CA LEU A 82 9.31 5.47 -14.57
C LEU A 82 7.91 6.03 -14.89
N SER A 83 6.89 5.64 -14.12
CA SER A 83 5.52 6.17 -14.27
C SER A 83 5.45 7.67 -14.00
N ASN A 84 6.15 8.15 -12.96
CA ASN A 84 6.23 9.57 -12.61
C ASN A 84 7.01 10.41 -13.63
N LEU A 85 7.86 9.79 -14.45
CA LEU A 85 8.55 10.48 -15.54
C LEU A 85 7.68 10.68 -16.79
N LEU A 86 6.56 9.96 -16.93
CA LEU A 86 5.72 10.01 -18.13
C LEU A 86 5.16 11.41 -18.45
N PRO A 87 4.71 12.24 -17.47
CA PRO A 87 4.28 13.61 -17.75
C PRO A 87 5.41 14.51 -18.29
N TYR A 88 6.65 14.21 -17.93
CA TYR A 88 7.85 14.99 -18.28
C TYR A 88 8.61 14.45 -19.49
N TRP A 89 8.13 13.35 -20.08
CA TRP A 89 8.76 12.74 -21.23
C TRP A 89 8.70 13.65 -22.45
N GLU A 90 9.64 13.53 -23.37
CA GLU A 90 9.58 14.29 -24.63
C GLU A 90 8.43 13.82 -25.52
N LYS A 91 7.76 14.75 -26.21
CA LYS A 91 6.69 14.42 -27.16
C LYS A 91 7.20 13.52 -28.29
N ASP A 92 8.37 13.84 -28.83
CA ASP A 92 9.06 13.08 -29.87
C ASP A 92 9.88 11.93 -29.26
N HIS A 93 9.19 10.95 -28.68
CA HIS A 93 9.81 9.80 -28.01
C HIS A 93 10.09 8.64 -28.96
N SER A 94 11.03 7.79 -28.57
CA SER A 94 11.36 6.56 -29.29
C SER A 94 10.14 5.65 -29.45
N GLN A 95 9.96 5.11 -30.65
CA GLN A 95 8.93 4.11 -30.95
C GLN A 95 9.47 2.68 -30.81
N ASN A 96 10.71 2.51 -30.35
CA ASN A 96 11.31 1.21 -30.14
C ASN A 96 10.66 0.49 -28.96
N ARG A 97 9.90 -0.58 -29.25
CA ARG A 97 9.22 -1.41 -28.25
C ARG A 97 10.07 -2.60 -27.77
N GLU A 98 11.14 -2.93 -28.49
CA GLU A 98 11.98 -4.09 -28.19
C GLU A 98 13.11 -3.71 -27.23
N ILE A 99 12.90 -3.94 -25.94
CA ILE A 99 13.86 -3.58 -24.90
C ILE A 99 15.01 -4.60 -24.86
N LYS A 100 16.23 -4.15 -25.18
CA LYS A 100 17.40 -5.04 -25.17
C LYS A 100 17.74 -5.46 -23.76
N GLN A 101 17.93 -6.76 -23.54
CA GLN A 101 18.24 -7.31 -22.22
C GLN A 101 19.49 -6.70 -21.58
N LYS A 102 20.53 -6.38 -22.36
CA LYS A 102 21.75 -5.72 -21.87
C LYS A 102 21.46 -4.33 -21.29
N ASP A 103 20.62 -3.57 -21.98
CA ASP A 103 20.28 -2.21 -21.59
C ASP A 103 19.36 -2.22 -20.37
N TRP A 104 18.38 -3.13 -20.34
CA TRP A 104 17.55 -3.36 -19.15
C TRP A 104 18.38 -3.71 -17.92
N LYS A 105 19.29 -4.69 -18.03
CA LYS A 105 20.20 -5.08 -16.93
C LYS A 105 21.00 -3.89 -16.41
N ARG A 106 21.49 -3.03 -17.31
CA ARG A 106 22.23 -1.83 -16.94
C ARG A 106 21.33 -0.78 -16.28
N LEU A 107 20.13 -0.53 -16.81
CA LEU A 107 19.15 0.40 -16.27
C LEU A 107 18.76 0.00 -14.85
N PHE A 108 18.38 -1.26 -14.64
CA PHE A 108 17.99 -1.78 -13.33
C PHE A 108 19.14 -1.67 -12.32
N GLN A 109 20.37 -2.06 -12.71
CA GLN A 109 21.55 -1.95 -11.85
C GLN A 109 21.82 -0.49 -11.43
N VAL A 110 21.75 0.45 -12.37
CA VAL A 110 21.96 1.87 -12.08
C VAL A 110 20.86 2.40 -11.14
N TYR A 111 19.61 1.96 -11.31
CA TYR A 111 18.52 2.34 -10.44
C TYR A 111 18.65 1.76 -9.02
N GLU A 112 19.07 0.50 -8.90
CA GLU A 112 19.40 -0.11 -7.60
C GLU A 112 20.48 0.70 -6.85
N ASP A 113 21.50 1.18 -7.56
CA ASP A 113 22.52 2.08 -7.01
C ASP A 113 21.93 3.44 -6.59
N ILE A 114 20.97 3.99 -7.34
CA ILE A 114 20.23 5.21 -6.95
C ILE A 114 19.48 4.99 -5.64
N CYS A 115 18.75 3.88 -5.48
CA CYS A 115 18.04 3.55 -4.24
C CYS A 115 19.01 3.45 -3.05
N LYS A 116 20.12 2.71 -3.19
CA LYS A 116 21.16 2.58 -2.15
C LYS A 116 21.72 3.95 -1.74
N LYS A 117 22.03 4.80 -2.73
CA LYS A 117 22.60 6.13 -2.49
C LYS A 117 21.58 7.09 -1.86
N SER A 118 20.30 6.95 -2.19
CA SER A 118 19.22 7.75 -1.60
C SER A 118 19.02 7.42 -0.13
N VAL A 119 19.04 6.13 0.26
CA VAL A 119 19.02 5.75 1.69
C VAL A 119 20.26 6.28 2.42
N ARG A 120 21.45 6.19 1.81
CA ARG A 120 22.66 6.79 2.40
C ARG A 120 22.60 8.31 2.51
N TYR A 121 21.88 8.97 1.61
CA TYR A 121 21.64 10.40 1.68
C TYR A 121 20.81 10.72 2.93
N VAL A 122 19.71 10.00 3.15
CA VAL A 122 18.85 10.12 4.36
C VAL A 122 19.68 9.98 5.62
N ASP A 123 20.53 8.95 5.71
CA ASP A 123 21.39 8.73 6.89
C ASP A 123 22.31 9.92 7.17
N ASN A 124 22.99 10.44 6.14
CA ASN A 124 23.91 11.57 6.30
C ASN A 124 23.17 12.88 6.58
N HIS A 125 21.93 13.02 6.11
CA HIS A 125 21.06 14.16 6.40
C HIS A 125 20.60 14.14 7.87
N ALA A 126 20.16 12.97 8.35
CA ALA A 126 19.82 12.78 9.77
C ALA A 126 21.02 13.05 10.69
N LEU A 127 22.21 12.57 10.32
CA LEU A 127 23.45 12.85 11.06
C LEU A 127 23.83 14.34 11.05
N LEU A 128 23.61 15.05 9.93
CA LEU A 128 23.81 16.49 9.86
C LEU A 128 22.86 17.23 10.81
N LEU A 129 21.58 16.87 10.81
CA LEU A 129 20.56 17.44 11.70
C LEU A 129 20.88 17.15 13.19
N ARG A 130 21.38 15.95 13.49
CA ARG A 130 21.90 15.60 14.84
C ARG A 130 23.07 16.50 15.23
N ALA A 131 24.07 16.63 14.35
CA ALA A 131 25.24 17.48 14.59
C ALA A 131 24.89 18.98 14.78
N GLN A 132 23.76 19.42 14.22
CA GLN A 132 23.23 20.78 14.35
C GLN A 132 22.33 20.99 15.58
N GLY A 133 22.04 19.93 16.34
CA GLY A 133 21.24 20.01 17.57
C GLY A 133 19.75 19.69 17.41
N PHE A 134 19.27 19.33 16.22
CA PHE A 134 17.82 19.11 15.98
C PHE A 134 17.34 17.70 16.37
N LEU A 135 18.19 16.67 16.26
CA LEU A 135 17.84 15.27 16.51
C LEU A 135 18.65 14.68 17.68
N GLN A 136 18.45 15.22 18.89
CA GLN A 136 19.22 14.79 20.08
C GLN A 136 18.64 13.54 20.76
N GLU A 137 17.31 13.38 20.77
CA GLU A 137 16.66 12.20 21.32
C GLU A 137 16.75 11.02 20.35
N GLU A 138 17.17 9.84 20.83
CA GLU A 138 17.32 8.63 20.00
C GLU A 138 16.00 8.17 19.36
N ALA A 139 14.87 8.35 20.07
CA ALA A 139 13.53 8.06 19.53
C ALA A 139 13.18 8.98 18.36
N LEU A 140 13.49 10.28 18.48
CA LEU A 140 13.23 11.27 17.44
C LEU A 140 14.14 11.08 16.22
N LEU A 141 15.42 10.75 16.45
CA LEU A 141 16.35 10.38 15.37
C LEU A 141 15.85 9.18 14.57
N THR A 142 15.40 8.13 15.28
CA THR A 142 14.85 6.92 14.64
C THR A 142 13.59 7.24 13.85
N ALA A 143 12.64 7.95 14.46
CA ALA A 143 11.38 8.30 13.80
C ALA A 143 11.60 9.16 12.55
N PHE A 144 12.55 10.11 12.60
CA PHE A 144 12.94 10.89 11.43
C PHE A 144 13.57 10.02 10.34
N GLN A 145 14.50 9.14 10.71
CA GLN A 145 15.15 8.23 9.77
C GLN A 145 14.13 7.32 9.09
N ASP A 146 13.21 6.73 9.85
CA ASP A 146 12.17 5.83 9.34
C ASP A 146 11.24 6.57 8.36
N ALA A 147 10.76 7.76 8.73
CA ALA A 147 9.93 8.60 7.86
C ALA A 147 10.66 8.99 6.57
N ALA A 148 11.92 9.41 6.67
CA ALA A 148 12.74 9.79 5.52
C ALA A 148 13.09 8.59 4.62
N CYS A 149 13.35 7.42 5.20
CA CYS A 149 13.58 6.20 4.44
C CYS A 149 12.31 5.74 3.73
N GLY A 150 11.16 5.78 4.41
CA GLY A 150 9.86 5.47 3.81
C GLY A 150 9.47 6.43 2.69
N TYR A 151 9.91 7.69 2.75
CA TYR A 151 9.73 8.65 1.66
C TYR A 151 10.54 8.30 0.41
N VAL A 152 11.84 8.00 0.55
CA VAL A 152 12.74 7.74 -0.60
C VAL A 152 12.64 6.33 -1.16
N LEU A 153 12.33 5.34 -0.31
CA LEU A 153 12.21 3.94 -0.67
C LEU A 153 11.09 3.30 0.17
N PRO A 154 9.82 3.48 -0.26
CA PRO A 154 8.65 2.97 0.44
C PRO A 154 8.69 1.45 0.66
N ALA A 155 7.92 0.98 1.65
CA ALA A 155 7.64 -0.44 1.79
C ALA A 155 6.86 -0.95 0.57
N VAL A 156 7.00 -2.23 0.28
CA VAL A 156 6.20 -2.90 -0.74
C VAL A 156 4.80 -3.08 -0.19
N VAL A 157 3.80 -2.90 -1.05
CA VAL A 157 2.40 -3.07 -0.66
C VAL A 157 2.15 -4.55 -0.36
N ASP A 158 1.45 -4.79 0.73
CA ASP A 158 0.93 -6.11 1.02
C ASP A 158 -0.42 -6.30 0.32
N GLY A 159 -0.43 -7.10 -0.74
CA GLY A 159 -1.63 -7.41 -1.51
C GLY A 159 -2.73 -8.09 -0.69
N GLU A 160 -2.39 -8.76 0.42
CA GLU A 160 -3.36 -9.39 1.31
C GLU A 160 -4.13 -8.37 2.17
N LEU A 161 -3.60 -7.15 2.30
CA LEU A 161 -4.18 -6.08 3.12
C LEU A 161 -5.04 -5.07 2.34
N LEU A 162 -5.24 -5.28 1.03
CA LEU A 162 -5.96 -4.31 0.19
C LEU A 162 -7.41 -4.04 0.65
N GLU A 163 -8.12 -5.07 1.13
CA GLU A 163 -9.50 -4.92 1.64
C GLU A 163 -9.53 -4.16 2.97
N GLN A 164 -8.58 -4.47 3.85
CA GLN A 164 -8.42 -3.77 5.11
C GLN A 164 -8.10 -2.30 4.86
N LYS A 165 -7.24 -2.01 3.88
CA LYS A 165 -6.84 -0.66 3.49
C LYS A 165 -8.00 0.10 2.85
N PHE A 166 -8.78 -0.54 2.00
CA PHE A 166 -10.02 0.02 1.46
C PHE A 166 -10.98 0.42 2.59
N THR A 167 -11.16 -0.45 3.58
CA THR A 167 -12.03 -0.19 4.73
C THR A 167 -11.54 1.00 5.56
N SER A 168 -10.25 1.05 5.89
CA SER A 168 -9.69 2.17 6.68
C SER A 168 -9.78 3.50 5.93
N LEU A 169 -9.44 3.53 4.63
CA LEU A 169 -9.58 4.73 3.78
C LEU A 169 -11.02 5.22 3.71
N ARG A 170 -12.00 4.30 3.63
CA ARG A 170 -13.41 4.66 3.62
C ARG A 170 -13.80 5.43 4.87
N TYR A 171 -13.40 4.98 6.05
CA TYR A 171 -13.64 5.70 7.30
C TYR A 171 -12.87 7.01 7.38
N GLN A 172 -11.61 7.03 6.95
CA GLN A 172 -10.77 8.23 6.95
C GLN A 172 -11.35 9.35 6.07
N LEU A 173 -11.90 8.99 4.90
CA LEU A 173 -12.45 9.93 3.92
C LEU A 173 -13.95 10.20 4.10
N GLN A 174 -14.66 9.42 4.92
CA GLN A 174 -16.10 9.58 5.18
C GLN A 174 -16.50 11.02 5.55
N PRO A 175 -15.75 11.77 6.40
CA PRO A 175 -16.10 13.14 6.73
C PRO A 175 -16.12 14.10 5.54
N PHE A 176 -15.43 13.74 4.45
CA PHE A 176 -15.27 14.55 3.25
C PHE A 176 -16.26 14.18 2.13
N ASN A 177 -17.17 13.23 2.38
CA ASN A 177 -18.14 12.71 1.40
C ASN A 177 -18.86 13.79 0.59
N ALA A 178 -19.32 14.86 1.25
CA ALA A 178 -20.02 15.95 0.59
C ALA A 178 -19.11 16.69 -0.40
N LEU A 179 -17.89 17.06 0.02
CA LEU A 179 -16.93 17.78 -0.82
C LEU A 179 -16.46 16.92 -2.01
N ILE A 180 -16.21 15.63 -1.76
CA ILE A 180 -15.84 14.68 -2.81
C ILE A 180 -16.97 14.56 -3.84
N GLY A 181 -18.22 14.44 -3.38
CA GLY A 181 -19.39 14.34 -4.26
C GLY A 181 -19.72 15.62 -5.05
N GLU A 182 -19.22 16.80 -4.63
CA GLU A 182 -19.31 18.04 -5.41
C GLU A 182 -18.38 18.00 -6.65
N VAL A 183 -17.24 17.29 -6.56
CA VAL A 183 -16.19 17.28 -7.58
C VAL A 183 -16.26 16.04 -8.49
N PHE A 184 -16.46 14.86 -7.89
CA PHE A 184 -16.40 13.57 -8.54
C PHE A 184 -17.79 12.96 -8.76
N PRO A 185 -18.22 12.74 -10.02
CA PRO A 185 -19.43 11.98 -10.34
C PRO A 185 -19.54 10.62 -9.63
N ALA A 186 -18.43 9.88 -9.51
CA ALA A 186 -18.40 8.57 -8.86
C ALA A 186 -18.65 8.62 -7.34
N LYS A 187 -18.50 9.81 -6.71
CA LYS A 187 -18.51 10.00 -5.24
C LYS A 187 -17.45 9.13 -4.54
N LEU A 188 -17.37 9.21 -3.21
CA LEU A 188 -16.35 8.47 -2.44
C LEU A 188 -16.41 6.96 -2.67
N ASP A 189 -17.58 6.34 -2.51
CA ASP A 189 -17.73 4.88 -2.62
C ASP A 189 -17.33 4.40 -4.03
N GLY A 190 -17.76 5.08 -5.10
CA GLY A 190 -17.41 4.71 -6.47
C GLY A 190 -15.92 4.88 -6.78
N LEU A 191 -15.30 5.94 -6.26
CA LEU A 191 -13.84 6.15 -6.36
C LEU A 191 -13.07 5.03 -5.66
N LEU A 192 -13.36 4.77 -4.38
CA LEU A 192 -12.61 3.79 -3.59
C LEU A 192 -12.83 2.35 -4.10
N SER A 193 -14.05 1.99 -4.49
CA SER A 193 -14.31 0.67 -5.08
C SER A 193 -13.55 0.49 -6.40
N SER A 194 -13.48 1.54 -7.23
CA SER A 194 -12.70 1.50 -8.46
C SER A 194 -11.19 1.41 -8.18
N PHE A 195 -10.68 2.12 -7.17
CA PHE A 195 -9.28 2.04 -6.77
C PHE A 195 -8.91 0.66 -6.24
N LEU A 196 -9.81 0.01 -5.48
CA LEU A 196 -9.63 -1.36 -5.02
C LEU A 196 -9.56 -2.35 -6.20
N VAL A 197 -10.43 -2.21 -7.20
CA VAL A 197 -10.39 -3.04 -8.42
C VAL A 197 -9.05 -2.87 -9.14
N LEU A 198 -8.59 -1.63 -9.32
CA LEU A 198 -7.30 -1.35 -9.95
C LEU A 198 -6.13 -1.91 -9.12
N ALA A 199 -6.15 -1.76 -7.80
CA ALA A 199 -5.10 -2.25 -6.92
C ALA A 199 -5.00 -3.78 -6.94
N LYS A 200 -6.15 -4.48 -6.87
CA LYS A 200 -6.19 -5.94 -7.03
C LYS A 200 -5.61 -6.36 -8.37
N ARG A 201 -6.03 -5.70 -9.46
CA ARG A 201 -5.48 -5.96 -10.80
C ARG A 201 -3.98 -5.69 -10.89
N GLY A 202 -3.47 -4.69 -10.18
CA GLY A 202 -2.03 -4.42 -10.05
C GLY A 202 -1.27 -5.57 -9.39
N VAL A 203 -1.85 -6.17 -8.33
CA VAL A 203 -1.22 -7.27 -7.58
C VAL A 203 -1.28 -8.61 -8.33
N GLU A 204 -2.44 -8.95 -8.91
CA GLU A 204 -2.74 -10.30 -9.42
C GLU A 204 -2.89 -10.38 -10.95
N GLY A 205 -2.98 -9.25 -11.65
CA GLY A 205 -3.39 -9.21 -13.07
C GLY A 205 -2.44 -9.94 -14.00
N ILE A 206 -1.13 -9.87 -13.74
CA ILE A 206 -0.11 -10.61 -14.52
C ILE A 206 -0.21 -12.11 -14.27
N ASP A 207 -0.52 -12.55 -13.04
CA ASP A 207 -0.72 -13.98 -12.77
C ASP A 207 -1.98 -14.50 -13.43
N LYS A 208 -3.09 -13.77 -13.31
CA LYS A 208 -4.35 -14.11 -13.99
C LYS A 208 -4.16 -14.20 -15.50
N LEU A 209 -3.41 -13.27 -16.10
CA LEU A 209 -3.06 -13.37 -17.53
C LEU A 209 -2.30 -14.66 -17.85
N ARG A 210 -1.36 -15.07 -16.99
CA ARG A 210 -0.61 -16.32 -17.17
C ARG A 210 -1.50 -17.55 -17.03
N GLU A 211 -2.41 -17.56 -16.06
CA GLU A 211 -3.40 -18.62 -15.85
C GLU A 211 -4.36 -18.72 -17.05
N ASP A 212 -4.89 -17.59 -17.51
CA ASP A 212 -5.79 -17.51 -18.68
C ASP A 212 -5.08 -17.99 -19.95
N SER A 213 -3.83 -17.56 -20.15
CA SER A 213 -3.01 -18.00 -21.29
C SER A 213 -2.73 -19.52 -21.25
N THR A 214 -2.51 -20.07 -20.06
CA THR A 214 -2.31 -21.51 -19.86
C THR A 214 -3.59 -22.28 -20.15
N THR A 215 -4.73 -21.79 -19.65
CA THR A 215 -6.06 -22.36 -19.90
C THR A 215 -6.40 -22.33 -21.39
N PHE A 216 -6.14 -21.21 -22.08
CA PHE A 216 -6.32 -21.09 -23.52
C PHE A 216 -5.47 -22.11 -24.29
N LYS A 217 -4.18 -22.24 -23.93
CA LYS A 217 -3.27 -23.22 -24.55
C LYS A 217 -3.78 -24.65 -24.36
N GLN A 218 -4.23 -25.01 -23.15
CA GLN A 218 -4.78 -26.35 -22.86
C GLN A 218 -6.06 -26.62 -23.65
N ALA A 219 -6.99 -25.67 -23.68
CA ALA A 219 -8.22 -25.78 -24.46
C ALA A 219 -7.94 -25.96 -25.96
N GLY A 220 -6.98 -25.19 -26.49
CA GLY A 220 -6.52 -25.32 -27.87
C GLY A 220 -5.91 -26.69 -28.19
N LEU A 221 -5.03 -27.20 -27.30
CA LEU A 221 -4.43 -28.54 -27.45
C LEU A 221 -5.48 -29.65 -27.48
N LEU A 222 -6.49 -29.58 -26.60
CA LEU A 222 -7.60 -30.54 -26.59
C LEU A 222 -8.38 -30.53 -27.92
N GLN A 223 -8.65 -29.34 -28.48
CA GLN A 223 -9.33 -29.24 -29.78
C GLN A 223 -8.46 -29.81 -30.91
N VAL A 224 -7.15 -29.53 -30.89
CA VAL A 224 -6.19 -30.12 -31.83
C VAL A 224 -6.19 -31.65 -31.75
N GLU A 225 -6.20 -32.22 -30.54
CA GLU A 225 -6.26 -33.67 -30.33
C GLU A 225 -7.57 -34.29 -30.81
N LEU A 226 -8.70 -33.62 -30.58
CA LEU A 226 -10.00 -34.04 -31.11
C LEU A 226 -10.00 -34.08 -32.64
N LEU A 227 -9.45 -33.06 -33.30
CA LEU A 227 -9.31 -33.04 -34.76
C LEU A 227 -8.41 -34.17 -35.27
N LYS A 228 -7.27 -34.42 -34.61
CA LYS A 228 -6.40 -35.56 -34.92
C LYS A 228 -7.14 -36.89 -34.78
N SER A 229 -7.95 -37.06 -33.73
CA SER A 229 -8.75 -38.27 -33.51
C SER A 229 -9.79 -38.52 -34.61
N ARG A 230 -10.25 -37.45 -35.27
CA ARG A 230 -11.18 -37.47 -36.40
C ARG A 230 -10.49 -37.69 -37.76
N GLY A 231 -9.16 -37.81 -37.78
CA GLY A 231 -8.36 -37.99 -39.00
C GLY A 231 -8.18 -36.71 -39.81
N GLU A 232 -8.38 -35.54 -39.21
CA GLU A 232 -8.13 -34.26 -39.87
C GLU A 232 -6.64 -33.93 -39.90
N ASP A 233 -6.21 -33.20 -40.94
CA ASP A 233 -4.83 -32.71 -41.06
C ASP A 233 -4.61 -31.50 -40.16
N VAL A 234 -3.62 -31.61 -39.26
CA VAL A 234 -3.26 -30.60 -38.26
C VAL A 234 -1.78 -30.21 -38.39
N SER A 235 -1.18 -30.42 -39.56
CA SER A 235 0.23 -30.10 -39.83
C SER A 235 0.53 -28.59 -39.75
N ASP A 236 -0.41 -27.75 -40.15
CA ASP A 236 -0.34 -26.30 -40.02
C ASP A 236 -1.06 -25.85 -38.74
N LEU A 237 -0.33 -25.79 -37.63
CA LEU A 237 -0.89 -25.44 -36.32
C LEU A 237 -1.52 -24.04 -36.30
N ASN A 238 -0.94 -23.07 -37.03
CA ASN A 238 -1.47 -21.70 -37.06
C ASN A 238 -2.84 -21.66 -37.74
N LYS A 239 -2.97 -22.24 -38.94
CA LYS A 239 -4.28 -22.31 -39.62
C LYS A 239 -5.29 -23.15 -38.84
N THR A 240 -4.82 -24.21 -38.17
CA THR A 240 -5.69 -25.05 -37.35
C THR A 240 -6.22 -24.27 -36.15
N MET A 241 -5.35 -23.53 -35.45
CA MET A 241 -5.76 -22.68 -34.34
C MET A 241 -6.71 -21.56 -34.77
N ASP A 242 -6.46 -20.90 -35.90
CA ASP A 242 -7.39 -19.88 -36.45
C ASP A 242 -8.77 -20.47 -36.72
N ARG A 243 -8.82 -21.69 -37.26
CA ARG A 243 -10.08 -22.41 -37.48
C ARG A 243 -10.76 -22.74 -36.14
N ILE A 244 -10.01 -23.27 -35.17
CA ILE A 244 -10.53 -23.61 -33.84
C ILE A 244 -11.12 -22.36 -33.17
N ILE A 245 -10.39 -21.26 -33.17
CA ILE A 245 -10.82 -19.99 -32.56
C ILE A 245 -12.18 -19.58 -33.14
N LYS A 246 -12.31 -19.61 -34.47
CA LYS A 246 -13.54 -19.23 -35.17
C LYS A 246 -14.70 -20.21 -34.93
N GLU A 247 -14.43 -21.51 -34.91
CA GLU A 247 -15.45 -22.54 -34.69
C GLU A 247 -15.97 -22.55 -33.25
N GLN A 248 -15.11 -22.23 -32.28
CA GLN A 248 -15.45 -22.19 -30.87
C GLN A 248 -15.94 -20.82 -30.38
N GLY A 249 -15.86 -19.78 -31.22
CA GLY A 249 -16.23 -18.42 -30.82
C GLY A 249 -15.26 -17.80 -29.80
N TRP A 250 -13.97 -18.14 -29.89
CA TRP A 250 -12.94 -17.72 -28.92
C TRP A 250 -12.29 -16.37 -29.27
N GLU A 251 -12.79 -15.62 -30.25
CA GLU A 251 -12.18 -14.36 -30.70
C GLU A 251 -12.03 -13.35 -29.55
N THR A 252 -13.07 -13.18 -28.73
CA THR A 252 -13.01 -12.25 -27.58
C THR A 252 -12.02 -12.71 -26.51
N TRP A 253 -11.80 -14.02 -26.37
CA TRP A 253 -10.82 -14.56 -25.42
C TRP A 253 -9.39 -14.29 -25.90
N VAL A 254 -9.15 -14.44 -27.21
CA VAL A 254 -7.87 -14.10 -27.84
C VAL A 254 -7.60 -12.60 -27.76
N ASP A 255 -8.57 -11.77 -28.15
CA ASP A 255 -8.45 -10.31 -28.10
C ASP A 255 -8.13 -9.82 -26.69
N ASP A 256 -8.77 -10.40 -25.67
CA ASP A 256 -8.50 -10.08 -24.27
C ASP A 256 -7.09 -10.47 -23.80
N ILE A 257 -6.61 -11.68 -24.12
CA ILE A 257 -5.24 -12.12 -23.79
C ILE A 257 -4.21 -11.23 -24.50
N VAL A 258 -4.40 -10.96 -25.80
CA VAL A 258 -3.48 -10.14 -26.60
C VAL A 258 -3.47 -8.70 -26.11
N GLY A 259 -4.64 -8.12 -25.80
CA GLY A 259 -4.74 -6.76 -25.27
C GLY A 259 -4.02 -6.60 -23.93
N ARG A 260 -4.12 -7.60 -23.03
CA ARG A 260 -3.42 -7.61 -21.74
C ARG A 260 -1.91 -7.86 -21.86
N ARG A 261 -1.49 -8.73 -22.78
CA ARG A 261 -0.08 -9.13 -22.96
C ARG A 261 0.71 -8.10 -23.78
N ASP A 262 0.21 -7.78 -24.97
CA ASP A 262 0.93 -6.97 -25.96
C ASP A 262 0.51 -5.50 -25.89
N GLY A 263 -0.74 -5.24 -25.49
CA GLY A 263 -1.28 -3.91 -25.25
C GLY A 263 -1.04 -3.39 -23.83
N TYR A 264 -1.94 -2.51 -23.39
CA TYR A 264 -1.88 -1.84 -22.08
C TYR A 264 -3.13 -2.08 -21.24
N ASP A 265 -3.92 -3.08 -21.62
CA ASP A 265 -5.24 -3.32 -21.05
C ASP A 265 -5.22 -3.65 -19.56
N LEU A 266 -4.14 -4.27 -19.07
CA LEU A 266 -3.91 -4.50 -17.64
C LEU A 266 -3.85 -3.19 -16.82
N PHE A 267 -3.56 -2.07 -17.49
CA PHE A 267 -3.36 -0.76 -16.87
C PHE A 267 -4.52 0.19 -17.18
N ASP A 268 -5.45 -0.18 -18.07
CA ASP A 268 -6.55 0.69 -18.48
C ASP A 268 -7.51 0.97 -17.32
N VAL A 269 -7.62 2.24 -16.94
CA VAL A 269 -8.40 2.70 -15.80
C VAL A 269 -9.89 2.49 -16.01
N LEU A 270 -10.41 2.73 -17.21
CA LEU A 270 -11.85 2.75 -17.47
C LEU A 270 -12.41 1.37 -17.83
N ARG A 271 -11.55 0.40 -18.13
CA ARG A 271 -11.96 -0.93 -18.59
C ARG A 271 -12.87 -1.67 -17.60
N ASP A 272 -12.43 -1.83 -16.36
CA ASP A 272 -13.08 -2.67 -15.34
C ASP A 272 -13.59 -1.86 -14.13
N THR A 273 -13.57 -0.52 -14.24
CA THR A 273 -13.99 0.36 -13.16
C THR A 273 -15.31 1.07 -13.46
N SER A 274 -15.90 1.65 -12.41
CA SER A 274 -17.10 2.47 -12.53
C SER A 274 -16.80 3.96 -12.71
N LEU A 275 -15.53 4.32 -12.90
CA LEU A 275 -15.11 5.71 -13.08
C LEU A 275 -15.64 6.26 -14.41
N SER A 276 -16.14 7.49 -14.39
CA SER A 276 -16.40 8.21 -15.63
C SER A 276 -15.10 8.76 -16.22
N GLU A 277 -15.11 9.13 -17.51
CA GLU A 277 -14.00 9.86 -18.12
C GLU A 277 -13.65 11.14 -17.35
N ARG A 278 -14.64 11.80 -16.75
CA ARG A 278 -14.42 12.99 -15.91
C ARG A 278 -13.68 12.65 -14.62
N ASP A 279 -14.05 11.56 -13.94
CA ASP A 279 -13.34 11.12 -12.73
C ASP A 279 -11.88 10.79 -13.05
N ALA A 280 -11.66 10.01 -14.13
CA ALA A 280 -10.31 9.66 -14.58
C ALA A 280 -9.51 10.90 -15.01
N TYR A 281 -10.13 11.86 -15.69
CA TYR A 281 -9.48 13.11 -16.10
C TYR A 281 -8.97 13.94 -14.91
N LEU A 282 -9.80 14.11 -13.88
CA LEU A 282 -9.43 14.85 -12.66
C LEU A 282 -8.21 14.21 -11.95
N LEU A 283 -8.11 12.90 -12.02
CA LEU A 283 -7.04 12.09 -11.43
C LEU A 283 -5.92 11.74 -12.43
N SER A 284 -5.86 12.39 -13.59
CA SER A 284 -4.84 12.15 -14.62
C SER A 284 -3.96 13.36 -14.92
N CYS A 285 -2.68 13.10 -15.17
CA CYS A 285 -1.78 13.99 -15.90
C CYS A 285 -1.65 13.53 -17.35
N GLU A 286 -1.53 14.48 -18.28
CA GLU A 286 -1.33 14.15 -19.69
C GLU A 286 0.14 13.75 -19.92
N PHE A 287 0.37 12.74 -20.75
CA PHE A 287 1.71 12.35 -21.19
C PHE A 287 2.43 13.52 -21.88
N ALA A 288 3.73 13.69 -21.59
CA ALA A 288 4.57 14.73 -22.19
C ALA A 288 3.95 16.14 -22.13
N SER A 289 3.34 16.47 -21.00
CA SER A 289 2.63 17.75 -20.76
C SER A 289 3.40 18.74 -19.90
N LEU A 290 4.43 18.28 -19.18
CA LEU A 290 5.25 19.10 -18.30
C LEU A 290 6.68 19.26 -18.85
N PRO A 291 7.36 20.40 -18.56
CA PRO A 291 8.73 20.63 -18.99
C PRO A 291 9.71 19.63 -18.34
N PHE A 292 10.61 19.06 -19.13
CA PHE A 292 11.56 18.05 -18.64
C PHE A 292 12.47 18.56 -17.50
N ASP A 293 12.82 19.85 -17.50
CA ASP A 293 13.64 20.49 -16.48
C ASP A 293 12.93 20.70 -15.13
N GLU A 294 11.60 20.60 -15.10
CA GLU A 294 10.80 20.62 -13.87
C GLU A 294 10.65 19.22 -13.23
N ALA A 295 11.11 18.17 -13.90
CA ALA A 295 11.03 16.82 -13.37
C ALA A 295 11.99 16.62 -12.19
N SER A 296 11.48 16.15 -11.05
CA SER A 296 12.36 15.60 -10.02
C SER A 296 12.90 14.26 -10.50
N HIS A 297 14.21 14.21 -10.70
CA HIS A 297 14.88 13.01 -11.16
C HIS A 297 15.50 12.21 -10.02
N THR A 298 15.60 12.77 -8.83
CA THR A 298 16.09 12.09 -7.63
C THR A 298 14.92 11.56 -6.79
N LEU A 299 15.21 10.58 -5.92
CA LEU A 299 14.25 10.09 -4.93
C LEU A 299 14.20 11.00 -3.68
N THR A 300 15.10 11.97 -3.59
CA THR A 300 15.33 12.83 -2.42
C THR A 300 14.67 14.19 -2.53
N GLU A 301 14.45 14.67 -3.75
CA GLU A 301 13.80 15.94 -4.00
C GLU A 301 12.28 15.77 -3.93
N THR A 302 11.59 16.89 -3.70
CA THR A 302 10.15 16.96 -3.89
C THR A 302 9.92 16.85 -5.39
N CYS A 303 9.63 15.63 -5.82
CA CYS A 303 8.87 15.48 -7.03
C CYS A 303 7.60 16.32 -6.84
N PRO A 304 7.17 17.10 -7.84
CA PRO A 304 5.75 17.18 -8.09
C PRO A 304 5.39 15.73 -8.39
N ARG A 305 5.23 14.93 -7.31
CA ARG A 305 4.74 13.57 -7.36
C ARG A 305 3.54 13.71 -8.26
N ASN A 306 3.33 12.74 -9.14
CA ASN A 306 2.11 12.76 -9.89
C ASN A 306 0.99 12.62 -8.84
N ASP A 307 0.49 13.77 -8.37
CA ASP A 307 -0.61 13.97 -7.42
C ASP A 307 -1.88 13.28 -7.95
N LYS A 308 -1.80 12.97 -9.24
CA LYS A 308 -2.71 12.25 -10.07
C LYS A 308 -2.17 10.86 -10.34
N PRO A 309 -2.87 9.81 -9.90
CA PRO A 309 -2.40 8.43 -10.04
C PRO A 309 -2.45 7.91 -11.48
N PHE A 310 -3.10 8.64 -12.40
CA PHE A 310 -3.31 8.20 -13.77
C PHE A 310 -2.48 9.00 -14.76
N ILE A 311 -2.07 8.34 -15.84
CA ILE A 311 -1.50 8.98 -17.02
C ILE A 311 -2.51 8.90 -18.15
N ARG A 312 -2.82 10.04 -18.76
CA ARG A 312 -3.62 10.12 -19.98
C ARG A 312 -2.67 10.08 -21.17
N TYR A 313 -2.89 9.12 -22.06
CA TYR A 313 -2.11 8.95 -23.30
C TYR A 313 -3.09 8.80 -24.45
N GLY A 314 -3.23 9.86 -25.25
CA GLY A 314 -4.24 9.92 -26.31
C GLY A 314 -5.65 10.00 -25.72
N ALA A 315 -6.48 8.99 -26.00
CA ALA A 315 -7.85 8.89 -25.50
C ALA A 315 -7.99 7.99 -24.26
N SER A 316 -6.91 7.30 -23.87
CA SER A 316 -6.92 6.30 -22.81
C SER A 316 -6.29 6.83 -21.52
N TYR A 317 -6.66 6.20 -20.40
CA TYR A 317 -6.18 6.50 -19.07
C TYR A 317 -5.55 5.25 -18.49
N TYR A 318 -4.31 5.36 -18.01
CA TYR A 318 -3.55 4.22 -17.49
C TYR A 318 -3.12 4.45 -16.03
N CYS A 319 -3.16 3.39 -15.24
CA CYS A 319 -2.58 3.34 -13.90
C CYS A 319 -1.56 2.20 -13.85
N PHE A 320 -0.28 2.55 -14.00
CA PHE A 320 0.80 1.57 -13.99
C PHE A 320 1.21 1.13 -12.58
N ASP A 321 1.18 2.06 -11.63
CA ASP A 321 1.49 1.81 -10.23
C ASP A 321 0.20 1.63 -9.40
N ALA A 322 -0.67 0.74 -9.91
CA ALA A 322 -2.00 0.53 -9.33
C ALA A 322 -1.92 -0.18 -7.96
N GLU A 323 -0.90 -1.00 -7.72
CA GLU A 323 -0.67 -1.70 -6.46
C GLU A 323 -0.59 -0.72 -5.27
N SER A 324 0.09 0.42 -5.42
CA SER A 324 0.19 1.46 -4.37
C SER A 324 -0.93 2.51 -4.40
N LEU A 325 -1.96 2.31 -5.21
CA LEU A 325 -3.02 3.30 -5.43
C LEU A 325 -3.80 3.62 -4.14
N LEU A 326 -4.11 2.60 -3.32
CA LEU A 326 -4.81 2.79 -2.06
C LEU A 326 -3.97 3.61 -1.06
N GLU A 327 -2.66 3.37 -0.99
CA GLU A 327 -1.74 4.16 -0.14
C GLU A 327 -1.74 5.65 -0.47
N LYS A 328 -1.92 5.98 -1.75
CA LYS A 328 -1.90 7.36 -2.25
C LYS A 328 -3.29 8.00 -2.32
N ALA A 329 -4.34 7.20 -2.18
CA ALA A 329 -5.72 7.60 -2.46
C ALA A 329 -6.16 8.84 -1.68
N TYR A 330 -5.83 8.91 -0.39
CA TYR A 330 -6.18 10.07 0.44
C TYR A 330 -5.63 11.37 -0.15
N LEU A 331 -4.32 11.41 -0.46
CA LEU A 331 -3.66 12.60 -0.97
C LEU A 331 -4.12 12.94 -2.38
N CYS A 332 -4.24 11.95 -3.27
CA CYS A 332 -4.70 12.17 -4.64
C CYS A 332 -6.12 12.74 -4.69
N ILE A 333 -7.04 12.20 -3.87
CA ILE A 333 -8.41 12.71 -3.76
C ILE A 333 -8.41 14.11 -3.15
N LYS A 334 -7.68 14.32 -2.03
CA LYS A 334 -7.55 15.63 -1.39
C LYS A 334 -7.07 16.70 -2.37
N GLN A 335 -6.01 16.42 -3.13
CA GLN A 335 -5.44 17.36 -4.09
C GLN A 335 -6.41 17.66 -5.24
N ALA A 336 -7.06 16.64 -5.80
CA ALA A 336 -8.05 16.83 -6.85
C ALA A 336 -9.27 17.63 -6.38
N VAL A 337 -9.75 17.41 -5.15
CA VAL A 337 -10.86 18.16 -4.56
C VAL A 337 -10.44 19.61 -4.22
N CYS A 338 -9.31 19.80 -3.56
CA CYS A 338 -8.84 21.11 -3.13
C CYS A 338 -8.37 22.01 -4.29
N SER A 339 -7.93 21.43 -5.41
CA SER A 339 -7.59 22.20 -6.62
C SER A 339 -8.80 22.68 -7.40
N TYR A 340 -10.00 22.15 -7.13
CA TYR A 340 -11.23 22.55 -7.82
C TYR A 340 -11.66 23.97 -7.46
N ASP A 341 -11.62 24.33 -6.17
CA ASP A 341 -12.04 25.64 -5.67
C ASP A 341 -11.40 25.96 -4.30
N GLU A 342 -11.04 27.23 -4.09
CA GLU A 342 -10.38 27.70 -2.86
C GLU A 342 -11.29 27.58 -1.62
N GLN A 343 -12.61 27.74 -1.77
CA GLN A 343 -13.55 27.56 -0.66
C GLN A 343 -13.71 26.09 -0.30
N ILE A 344 -13.70 25.19 -1.28
CA ILE A 344 -13.64 23.73 -1.03
C ILE A 344 -12.35 23.39 -0.27
N ALA A 345 -11.20 23.92 -0.67
CA ALA A 345 -9.94 23.69 0.03
C ALA A 345 -9.97 24.15 1.50
N LYS A 346 -10.56 25.32 1.78
CA LYS A 346 -10.77 25.82 3.15
C LYS A 346 -11.68 24.90 3.96
N ARG A 347 -12.82 24.49 3.39
CA ARG A 347 -13.74 23.53 4.03
C ARG A 347 -13.05 22.20 4.33
N TRP A 348 -12.24 21.69 3.40
CA TRP A 348 -11.45 20.48 3.61
C TRP A 348 -10.50 20.65 4.80
N ALA A 349 -9.72 21.73 4.83
CA ALA A 349 -8.78 21.99 5.92
C ALA A 349 -9.46 22.12 7.29
N ASP A 350 -10.65 22.72 7.37
CA ASP A 350 -11.41 22.83 8.60
C ASP A 350 -11.95 21.46 9.08
N ILE A 351 -12.45 20.62 8.16
CA ILE A 351 -12.85 19.24 8.47
C ILE A 351 -11.64 18.43 8.95
N GLU A 352 -10.51 18.50 8.24
CA GLU A 352 -9.29 17.76 8.58
C GLU A 352 -8.77 18.10 9.98
N ARG A 353 -8.76 19.40 10.34
CA ARG A 353 -8.34 19.88 11.67
C ARG A 353 -9.16 19.29 12.80
N GLU A 354 -10.46 19.07 12.58
CA GLU A 354 -11.37 18.52 13.61
C GLU A 354 -11.42 16.99 13.59
N LYS A 355 -11.48 16.39 12.39
CA LYS A 355 -11.88 14.99 12.19
C LYS A 355 -10.74 14.00 12.19
N ASN A 356 -9.50 14.40 11.88
CA ASN A 356 -8.36 13.46 11.87
C ASN A 356 -8.18 12.73 13.21
N ARG A 357 -8.34 13.46 14.32
CA ARG A 357 -8.32 12.86 15.66
C ARG A 357 -9.66 12.24 16.03
N LEU A 358 -10.78 12.84 15.62
CA LEU A 358 -12.10 12.38 16.06
C LEU A 358 -12.52 11.04 15.45
N VAL A 359 -12.18 10.76 14.18
CA VAL A 359 -12.61 9.52 13.50
C VAL A 359 -12.14 8.27 14.26
N PRO A 360 -10.84 8.11 14.60
CA PRO A 360 -10.42 6.97 15.42
C PRO A 360 -11.14 6.89 16.78
N LEU A 361 -11.35 8.03 17.45
CA LEU A 361 -12.05 8.07 18.73
C LEU A 361 -13.51 7.63 18.63
N THR A 362 -14.17 7.84 17.49
CA THR A 362 -15.59 7.49 17.32
C THR A 362 -15.83 5.98 17.42
N PHE A 363 -14.87 5.15 17.03
CA PHE A 363 -14.93 3.69 17.23
C PHE A 363 -15.05 3.34 18.71
N PHE A 364 -14.30 4.03 19.57
CA PHE A 364 -14.37 3.85 21.03
C PHE A 364 -15.68 4.40 21.60
N THR A 365 -16.18 5.54 21.12
CA THR A 365 -17.49 6.04 21.57
C THR A 365 -18.64 5.09 21.22
N ALA A 366 -18.57 4.43 20.07
CA ALA A 366 -19.55 3.42 19.68
C ALA A 366 -19.39 2.13 20.49
N MET A 367 -18.14 1.67 20.66
CA MET A 367 -17.80 0.46 21.41
C MET A 367 -18.12 0.57 22.91
N LEU A 368 -17.84 1.74 23.50
CA LEU A 368 -17.88 2.03 24.94
C LEU A 368 -19.02 3.00 25.30
N GLY A 369 -20.15 2.93 24.59
CA GLY A 369 -21.28 3.85 24.77
C GLY A 369 -21.90 3.88 26.17
N ASN A 370 -21.47 3.02 27.09
CA ASN A 370 -21.86 3.00 28.50
C ASN A 370 -20.88 3.72 29.44
N MET A 371 -19.78 4.27 28.92
CA MET A 371 -18.78 5.05 29.66
C MET A 371 -18.97 6.55 29.40
N HIS A 372 -18.61 7.38 30.38
CA HIS A 372 -18.53 8.83 30.23
C HIS A 372 -17.33 9.19 29.36
N TYR A 373 -17.53 10.00 28.33
CA TYR A 373 -16.50 10.36 27.35
C TYR A 373 -16.14 11.85 27.44
N THR A 374 -14.86 12.13 27.64
CA THR A 374 -14.31 13.49 27.66
C THR A 374 -13.20 13.61 26.61
N ARG A 375 -13.20 14.69 25.83
CA ARG A 375 -12.17 15.01 24.84
C ARG A 375 -11.19 16.05 25.36
N ASN A 376 -9.97 16.02 24.83
CA ASN A 376 -8.94 17.04 25.08
C ASN A 376 -8.73 17.26 26.59
N VAL A 377 -8.45 16.18 27.31
CA VAL A 377 -8.30 16.21 28.77
C VAL A 377 -6.92 16.75 29.11
N SER A 378 -6.85 17.82 29.90
CA SER A 378 -5.58 18.34 30.40
C SER A 378 -4.98 17.37 31.41
N PHE A 379 -3.73 16.97 31.17
CA PHE A 379 -2.96 16.10 32.06
C PHE A 379 -1.50 16.54 32.02
N ASP A 380 -0.90 16.73 33.20
CA ASP A 380 0.41 17.36 33.38
C ASP A 380 0.58 18.65 32.53
N ASP A 381 1.60 18.71 31.67
CA ASP A 381 1.90 19.82 30.77
C ASP A 381 1.34 19.62 29.35
N GLY A 382 0.47 18.63 29.14
CA GLY A 382 -0.05 18.25 27.85
C GLY A 382 -1.57 18.02 27.81
N THR A 383 -2.02 17.32 26.76
CA THR A 383 -3.44 17.05 26.52
C THR A 383 -3.63 15.63 25.97
N LEU A 384 -4.48 14.86 26.64
CA LEU A 384 -4.93 13.54 26.18
C LEU A 384 -6.09 13.71 25.21
N ASP A 385 -6.10 12.95 24.11
CA ASP A 385 -7.11 13.09 23.06
C ASP A 385 -8.51 12.68 23.56
N ALA A 386 -8.59 11.59 24.33
CA ALA A 386 -9.82 11.12 24.96
C ALA A 386 -9.60 10.35 26.26
N LEU A 387 -10.56 10.51 27.18
CA LEU A 387 -10.71 9.72 28.40
C LEU A 387 -12.12 9.13 28.45
N PHE A 388 -12.21 7.82 28.70
CA PHE A 388 -13.45 7.09 28.92
C PHE A 388 -13.51 6.60 30.36
N GLU A 389 -14.59 6.89 31.08
CA GLU A 389 -14.69 6.65 32.53
C GLU A 389 -16.01 5.98 32.92
N LYS A 390 -15.95 4.96 33.78
CA LYS A 390 -17.14 4.39 34.44
C LYS A 390 -16.79 3.80 35.80
N GLY A 391 -17.13 4.50 36.87
CA GLY A 391 -16.78 4.08 38.22
C GLY A 391 -15.26 4.16 38.43
N GLN A 392 -14.61 3.01 38.63
CA GLN A 392 -13.15 2.92 38.76
C GLN A 392 -12.45 2.54 37.44
N LYS A 393 -13.20 2.26 36.37
CA LYS A 393 -12.63 1.90 35.06
C LYS A 393 -12.36 3.17 34.27
N GLU A 394 -11.10 3.39 33.92
CA GLU A 394 -10.63 4.47 33.07
C GLU A 394 -9.90 3.89 31.86
N LEU A 395 -10.08 4.51 30.69
CA LEU A 395 -9.36 4.19 29.47
C LEU A 395 -8.98 5.49 28.75
N VAL A 396 -7.67 5.68 28.54
CA VAL A 396 -7.15 6.74 27.68
C VAL A 396 -7.08 6.23 26.24
N VAL A 397 -7.45 7.08 25.28
CA VAL A 397 -7.22 6.80 23.86
C VAL A 397 -6.48 8.00 23.26
N GLN A 398 -5.29 7.75 22.71
CA GLN A 398 -4.41 8.76 22.12
C GLN A 398 -4.20 8.48 20.63
N VAL A 399 -4.14 9.55 19.82
CA VAL A 399 -3.93 9.51 18.36
C VAL A 399 -2.75 10.41 17.98
N PRO A 400 -1.50 10.03 18.34
CA PRO A 400 -0.36 10.94 18.32
C PRO A 400 -0.03 11.52 16.93
N TYR A 401 -0.20 10.69 15.88
CA TYR A 401 0.25 11.01 14.52
C TYR A 401 -0.84 11.60 13.62
N ALA A 402 -2.00 11.97 14.17
CA ALA A 402 -3.18 12.37 13.38
C ALA A 402 -2.96 13.53 12.41
N VAL A 403 -2.06 14.47 12.74
CA VAL A 403 -1.72 15.59 11.85
C VAL A 403 -0.69 15.15 10.81
N LEU A 404 0.33 14.42 11.23
CA LEU A 404 1.41 13.97 10.35
C LEU A 404 0.88 13.05 9.25
N ALA A 405 -0.09 12.17 9.57
CA ALA A 405 -0.69 11.22 8.64
C ALA A 405 -1.39 11.84 7.42
N THR A 406 -1.78 13.12 7.47
CA THR A 406 -2.46 13.81 6.34
C THR A 406 -1.68 14.99 5.78
N THR A 407 -0.49 15.23 6.32
CA THR A 407 0.40 16.30 5.87
C THR A 407 1.34 15.76 4.79
N SER A 408 1.42 16.45 3.67
CA SER A 408 2.39 16.15 2.62
C SER A 408 3.67 16.94 2.90
N LEU A 409 4.68 16.26 3.45
CA LEU A 409 6.01 16.82 3.71
C LEU A 409 7.06 15.98 2.99
N ASN A 410 8.09 16.64 2.44
CA ASN A 410 9.32 15.97 2.08
C ASN A 410 10.27 16.03 3.29
N PRO A 411 10.63 14.89 3.91
CA PRO A 411 11.51 14.85 5.08
C PRO A 411 12.87 15.56 4.90
N LEU A 412 13.35 15.69 3.66
CA LEU A 412 14.66 16.25 3.33
C LEU A 412 14.61 17.76 3.04
N GLU A 413 13.47 18.28 2.60
CA GLU A 413 13.26 19.71 2.33
C GLU A 413 12.53 20.40 3.50
N ASP A 414 11.55 19.72 4.08
CA ASP A 414 10.70 20.19 5.19
C ASP A 414 11.16 19.64 6.55
N SER A 415 12.46 19.36 6.71
CA SER A 415 12.98 18.65 7.89
C SER A 415 12.57 19.29 9.21
N SER A 416 12.60 20.63 9.32
CA SER A 416 12.21 21.32 10.55
C SER A 416 10.75 21.07 10.94
N ALA A 417 9.82 21.16 9.97
CA ALA A 417 8.40 20.93 10.22
C ALA A 417 8.12 19.46 10.57
N LEU A 418 8.78 18.53 9.88
CA LEU A 418 8.66 17.10 10.19
C LEU A 418 9.18 16.78 11.60
N ILE A 419 10.35 17.29 11.97
CA ILE A 419 10.95 17.08 13.29
C ILE A 419 10.03 17.62 14.39
N GLU A 420 9.44 18.79 14.20
CA GLU A 420 8.49 19.36 15.15
C GLU A 420 7.26 18.46 15.33
N LEU A 421 6.64 18.00 14.24
CA LEU A 421 5.47 17.12 14.31
C LEU A 421 5.79 15.75 14.93
N LEU A 422 6.96 15.18 14.61
CA LEU A 422 7.41 13.93 15.22
C LEU A 422 7.69 14.09 16.72
N ALA A 423 8.31 15.19 17.13
CA ALA A 423 8.56 15.48 18.54
C ALA A 423 7.24 15.64 19.31
N GLN A 424 6.25 16.35 18.74
CA GLN A 424 4.91 16.48 19.31
C GLN A 424 4.21 15.13 19.45
N ALA A 425 4.28 14.27 18.42
CA ALA A 425 3.68 12.93 18.47
C ALA A 425 4.33 12.05 19.55
N LEU A 426 5.67 12.03 19.61
CA LEU A 426 6.40 11.28 20.64
C LEU A 426 6.11 11.81 22.05
N GLN A 427 5.95 13.12 22.23
CA GLN A 427 5.56 13.70 23.51
C GLN A 427 4.14 13.29 23.90
N ALA A 428 3.19 13.32 22.95
CA ALA A 428 1.82 12.90 23.18
C ALA A 428 1.73 11.41 23.57
N GLU A 429 2.54 10.55 22.95
CA GLU A 429 2.63 9.15 23.33
C GLU A 429 3.21 8.97 24.73
N LYS A 430 4.33 9.65 25.05
CA LYS A 430 4.93 9.63 26.40
C LYS A 430 3.93 10.06 27.47
N LEU A 431 3.15 11.12 27.21
CA LEU A 431 2.12 11.63 28.12
C LEU A 431 1.00 10.60 28.35
N ALA A 432 0.54 9.95 27.29
CA ALA A 432 -0.51 8.94 27.39
C ALA A 432 -0.02 7.69 28.14
N ARG A 433 1.26 7.33 28.00
CA ARG A 433 1.90 6.23 28.74
C ARG A 433 2.17 6.55 30.21
N SER A 434 2.28 7.82 30.59
CA SER A 434 2.49 8.21 32.00
C SER A 434 1.18 8.32 32.79
N TYR A 435 0.02 8.28 32.12
CA TYR A 435 -1.27 8.29 32.78
C TYR A 435 -1.52 6.97 33.54
N PRO A 436 -2.06 6.98 34.78
CA PRO A 436 -2.13 5.81 35.66
C PRO A 436 -3.21 4.77 35.29
N ALA A 437 -3.79 4.84 34.09
CA ALA A 437 -4.83 3.94 33.63
C ALA A 437 -4.43 3.28 32.30
N ARG A 438 -5.23 2.28 31.88
CA ARG A 438 -5.04 1.63 30.58
C ARG A 438 -5.13 2.65 29.46
N CYS A 439 -4.30 2.45 28.44
CA CYS A 439 -4.14 3.36 27.33
C CYS A 439 -4.21 2.61 26.01
N VAL A 440 -4.87 3.21 25.02
CA VAL A 440 -4.79 2.80 23.62
C VAL A 440 -4.05 3.86 22.83
N ILE A 441 -2.97 3.47 22.16
CA ILE A 441 -2.26 4.31 21.19
C ILE A 441 -2.71 3.90 19.79
N ILE A 442 -3.25 4.85 19.03
CA ILE A 442 -3.67 4.64 17.65
C ILE A 442 -2.61 5.22 16.71
N ASP A 443 -1.88 4.35 16.03
CA ASP A 443 -0.97 4.72 14.96
C ASP A 443 -1.74 4.99 13.67
N THR A 444 -1.82 6.27 13.28
CA THR A 444 -2.44 6.70 12.01
C THR A 444 -1.43 6.83 10.87
N LEU A 445 -0.14 6.64 11.13
CA LEU A 445 0.94 6.84 10.16
C LEU A 445 1.30 5.55 9.41
N HIS A 446 1.29 4.40 10.10
CA HIS A 446 1.68 3.12 9.51
C HIS A 446 0.52 2.13 9.47
N ASP A 447 0.41 1.38 8.36
CA ASP A 447 -0.51 0.26 8.18
C ASP A 447 0.02 -1.04 8.81
N THR A 448 0.65 -0.94 9.98
CA THR A 448 1.25 -2.08 10.68
C THR A 448 0.17 -2.88 11.40
N LEU A 449 0.24 -4.22 11.30
CA LEU A 449 -0.55 -5.11 12.14
C LEU A 449 0.18 -5.36 13.48
N TYR A 450 -0.09 -4.52 14.48
CA TYR A 450 0.46 -4.69 15.83
C TYR A 450 -0.14 -5.93 16.54
N PRO A 451 0.62 -6.58 17.44
CA PRO A 451 0.07 -7.65 18.27
C PRO A 451 -1.16 -7.19 19.07
N LEU A 452 -2.26 -7.95 19.00
CA LEU A 452 -3.50 -7.68 19.74
C LEU A 452 -3.38 -8.14 21.20
N GLN A 453 -2.49 -7.48 21.94
CA GLN A 453 -2.26 -7.75 23.36
C GLN A 453 -1.81 -6.47 24.07
N MET A 454 -2.07 -6.41 25.37
CA MET A 454 -1.55 -5.34 26.23
C MET A 454 -0.04 -5.53 26.43
N ASP A 455 0.73 -4.47 26.20
CA ASP A 455 2.10 -4.34 26.69
C ASP A 455 2.08 -3.42 27.92
N GLU A 456 2.30 -4.00 29.10
CA GLU A 456 1.99 -3.37 30.39
C GLU A 456 0.51 -2.90 30.41
N ASP A 457 0.29 -1.59 30.43
CA ASP A 457 -1.04 -0.97 30.41
C ASP A 457 -1.38 -0.31 29.06
N VAL A 458 -0.64 -0.64 28.00
CA VAL A 458 -0.80 -0.01 26.68
C VAL A 458 -1.16 -1.03 25.59
N LEU A 459 -2.25 -0.77 24.87
CA LEU A 459 -2.56 -1.43 23.61
C LEU A 459 -2.18 -0.50 22.45
N THR A 460 -1.37 -0.96 21.50
CA THR A 460 -1.07 -0.21 20.28
C THR A 460 -1.80 -0.84 19.10
N LEU A 461 -2.51 -0.03 18.32
CA LEU A 461 -3.21 -0.46 17.11
C LEU A 461 -2.91 0.53 15.99
N SER A 462 -2.76 0.05 14.76
CA SER A 462 -2.87 0.96 13.62
C SER A 462 -4.33 1.35 13.41
N PHE A 463 -4.56 2.48 12.75
CA PHE A 463 -5.91 2.85 12.32
C PHE A 463 -6.49 1.83 11.33
N LEU A 464 -5.63 1.18 10.52
CA LEU A 464 -6.01 0.04 9.69
C LEU A 464 -6.66 -1.06 10.53
N GLN A 465 -5.98 -1.52 11.59
CA GLN A 465 -6.50 -2.57 12.47
C GLN A 465 -7.79 -2.14 13.17
N LEU A 466 -7.80 -0.93 13.74
CA LEU A 466 -8.96 -0.40 14.45
C LEU A 466 -10.20 -0.33 13.56
N ALA A 467 -10.05 0.18 12.32
CA ALA A 467 -11.17 0.32 11.40
C ALA A 467 -11.78 -1.04 11.04
N ASN A 468 -10.95 -2.08 10.88
CA ASN A 468 -11.41 -3.41 10.53
C ASN A 468 -12.04 -4.12 11.74
N LEU A 469 -11.34 -4.17 12.88
CA LEU A 469 -11.86 -4.78 14.12
C LEU A 469 -13.13 -4.08 14.60
N GLY A 470 -13.13 -2.75 14.61
CA GLY A 470 -14.24 -1.94 15.09
C GLY A 470 -15.46 -1.93 14.17
N SER A 471 -15.35 -2.49 12.96
CA SER A 471 -16.47 -2.63 12.03
C SER A 471 -17.21 -3.98 12.15
N GLN A 472 -16.66 -4.93 12.92
CA GLN A 472 -17.18 -6.29 13.08
C GLN A 472 -17.55 -6.56 14.54
N PHE A 473 -18.58 -7.37 14.77
CA PHE A 473 -19.03 -7.67 16.14
C PHE A 473 -17.96 -8.46 16.92
N GLU A 474 -17.34 -9.43 16.27
CA GLU A 474 -16.29 -10.28 16.84
C GLU A 474 -15.05 -9.44 17.19
N GLY A 475 -14.61 -8.56 16.29
CA GLY A 475 -13.46 -7.68 16.54
C GLY A 475 -13.71 -6.67 17.67
N VAL A 476 -14.94 -6.15 17.79
CA VAL A 476 -15.34 -5.31 18.92
C VAL A 476 -15.34 -6.09 20.24
N ALA A 477 -15.79 -7.35 20.24
CA ALA A 477 -15.76 -8.21 21.41
C ALA A 477 -14.32 -8.51 21.85
N GLU A 478 -13.44 -8.86 20.91
CA GLU A 478 -12.02 -9.11 21.16
C GLU A 478 -11.32 -7.87 21.76
N LEU A 479 -11.56 -6.68 21.21
CA LEU A 479 -11.02 -5.44 21.77
C LEU A 479 -11.50 -5.18 23.21
N LYS A 480 -12.78 -5.46 23.51
CA LYS A 480 -13.31 -5.32 24.88
C LYS A 480 -12.68 -6.33 25.84
N ASP A 481 -12.44 -7.55 25.39
CA ASP A 481 -11.80 -8.60 26.18
C ASP A 481 -10.35 -8.20 26.53
N ILE A 482 -9.56 -7.79 25.52
CA ILE A 482 -8.18 -7.33 25.71
C ILE A 482 -8.12 -6.14 26.68
N LEU A 483 -9.05 -5.18 26.52
CA LEU A 483 -9.14 -4.00 27.38
C LEU A 483 -9.74 -4.29 28.76
N GLY A 484 -10.18 -5.53 29.05
CA GLY A 484 -10.85 -5.93 30.29
C GLY A 484 -12.16 -5.19 30.55
N LEU A 485 -12.83 -4.75 29.49
CA LEU A 485 -14.08 -3.98 29.51
C LEU A 485 -15.31 -4.85 29.22
N SER A 486 -15.13 -6.15 29.02
CA SER A 486 -16.22 -7.08 28.80
C SER A 486 -17.15 -7.17 30.01
N PRO A 487 -18.47 -7.36 29.81
CA PRO A 487 -19.43 -7.41 30.91
C PRO A 487 -19.17 -8.55 31.92
N PHE A 488 -18.35 -9.54 31.54
CA PHE A 488 -17.93 -10.66 32.39
C PHE A 488 -16.58 -10.44 33.07
N SER A 489 -15.87 -9.33 32.81
CA SER A 489 -14.54 -9.09 33.38
C SER A 489 -14.56 -8.79 34.89
N ASP A 490 -15.73 -8.43 35.44
CA ASP A 490 -15.92 -8.19 36.88
C ASP A 490 -16.32 -9.46 37.66
N ILE A 491 -16.43 -10.62 37.00
CA ILE A 491 -16.68 -11.90 37.67
C ILE A 491 -15.33 -12.48 38.13
N HIS A 492 -14.72 -11.84 39.13
CA HIS A 492 -13.71 -12.54 39.94
C HIS A 492 -14.43 -13.51 40.89
N PRO A 493 -14.02 -14.78 40.97
CA PRO A 493 -14.53 -15.72 41.96
C PRO A 493 -13.88 -15.41 43.31
N GLU A 494 -14.32 -14.34 43.98
CA GLU A 494 -14.00 -14.16 45.40
C GLU A 494 -14.94 -15.02 46.24
N HIS A 495 -14.35 -16.00 46.91
CA HIS A 495 -14.82 -16.75 48.07
C HIS A 495 -16.20 -16.34 48.63
N HIS A 496 -17.26 -17.00 48.14
CA HIS A 496 -18.46 -17.22 48.94
C HIS A 496 -18.54 -18.70 49.34
N THR A 497 -18.47 -18.87 50.66
CA THR A 497 -18.75 -20.08 51.42
C THR A 497 -19.97 -20.83 50.92
N ALA A 498 -19.88 -22.16 51.01
CA ALA A 498 -20.89 -23.15 50.69
C ALA A 498 -22.32 -22.77 51.10
N GLY A 499 -23.25 -23.11 50.21
CA GLY A 499 -24.65 -23.36 50.53
C GLY A 499 -25.59 -22.20 50.24
N GLU A 500 -26.15 -22.18 49.03
CA GLU A 500 -27.61 -22.18 48.83
C GLU A 500 -27.90 -22.34 47.33
N GLU A 501 -28.63 -23.41 47.01
CA GLU A 501 -29.11 -23.76 45.68
C GLU A 501 -30.23 -22.82 45.21
N ILE A 502 -30.54 -22.90 43.91
CA ILE A 502 -31.83 -22.71 43.19
C ILE A 502 -31.71 -21.69 42.03
N PRO A 503 -32.30 -21.91 40.83
CA PRO A 503 -32.55 -23.14 40.08
C PRO A 503 -31.91 -23.13 38.68
N VAL A 504 -31.71 -24.33 38.12
CA VAL A 504 -31.36 -24.55 36.71
C VAL A 504 -32.60 -24.24 35.87
N GLU A 505 -32.54 -23.23 34.99
CA GLU A 505 -33.50 -23.08 33.90
C GLU A 505 -33.13 -24.05 32.77
N GLU A 506 -34.18 -24.72 32.29
CA GLU A 506 -34.18 -25.91 31.45
C GLU A 506 -33.46 -25.69 30.11
N GLU A 507 -32.53 -26.59 29.80
CA GLU A 507 -31.91 -26.74 28.50
C GLU A 507 -32.98 -27.11 27.45
N LEU A 508 -33.00 -26.36 26.35
CA LEU A 508 -33.72 -26.74 25.13
C LEU A 508 -33.11 -28.03 24.55
N PRO A 509 -33.92 -28.97 24.03
CA PRO A 509 -33.41 -30.23 23.53
C PRO A 509 -32.57 -30.00 22.27
N VAL A 510 -31.37 -30.57 22.29
CA VAL A 510 -30.46 -30.71 21.15
C VAL A 510 -31.13 -31.66 20.14
N GLU A 511 -31.40 -31.17 18.94
CA GLU A 511 -31.85 -32.02 17.83
C GLU A 511 -30.72 -32.96 17.38
N GLU A 512 -31.15 -34.16 17.04
CA GLU A 512 -30.39 -35.40 16.93
C GLU A 512 -29.30 -35.40 15.84
N GLU A 513 -28.22 -36.09 16.18
CA GLU A 513 -27.10 -36.45 15.32
C GLU A 513 -27.54 -37.19 14.06
N ILE A 514 -27.08 -36.72 12.90
CA ILE A 514 -27.16 -37.45 11.63
C ILE A 514 -25.97 -38.44 11.60
N PRO A 515 -26.17 -39.73 11.24
CA PRO A 515 -25.10 -40.71 11.30
C PRO A 515 -24.05 -40.46 10.21
N VAL A 516 -22.80 -40.63 10.62
CA VAL A 516 -21.60 -40.66 9.79
C VAL A 516 -21.68 -41.89 8.87
N GLU A 517 -21.81 -41.68 7.57
CA GLU A 517 -21.64 -42.74 6.57
C GLU A 517 -20.15 -42.95 6.25
N GLU A 518 -19.68 -44.09 6.75
CA GLU A 518 -18.69 -45.05 6.25
C GLU A 518 -17.61 -44.60 5.24
N GLU A 519 -16.37 -44.86 5.67
CA GLU A 519 -15.11 -44.83 4.94
C GLU A 519 -15.16 -45.68 3.65
N ILE A 520 -14.72 -45.09 2.53
CA ILE A 520 -14.42 -45.79 1.27
C ILE A 520 -12.90 -45.96 1.19
N PRO A 521 -12.38 -47.14 0.82
CA PRO A 521 -10.97 -47.46 0.97
C PRO A 521 -10.09 -46.76 -0.07
N VAL A 522 -8.85 -46.51 0.37
CA VAL A 522 -7.69 -46.02 -0.39
C VAL A 522 -7.43 -46.94 -1.58
N GLU A 523 -7.51 -46.40 -2.81
CA GLU A 523 -6.94 -47.05 -3.99
C GLU A 523 -5.49 -46.61 -4.21
N GLU A 524 -4.67 -47.61 -4.49
CA GLU A 524 -3.22 -47.59 -4.65
C GLU A 524 -2.75 -46.83 -5.90
N GLU A 525 -1.56 -46.26 -5.74
CA GLU A 525 -0.57 -45.72 -6.68
C GLU A 525 -0.77 -45.95 -8.19
N ILE A 526 -0.75 -44.86 -8.95
CA ILE A 526 -0.38 -44.83 -10.37
C ILE A 526 1.04 -44.24 -10.45
N PRO A 527 2.00 -44.86 -11.17
CA PRO A 527 3.37 -44.38 -11.22
C PRO A 527 3.48 -43.05 -11.95
N VAL A 528 4.31 -42.16 -11.40
CA VAL A 528 4.76 -40.92 -12.02
C VAL A 528 5.53 -41.27 -13.29
N GLU A 529 4.91 -41.09 -14.46
CA GLU A 529 5.62 -41.12 -15.73
C GLU A 529 6.48 -39.84 -15.90
N GLU A 530 7.65 -40.10 -16.45
CA GLU A 530 8.84 -39.27 -16.56
C GLU A 530 8.62 -37.84 -17.08
N GLU A 531 9.39 -36.93 -16.48
CA GLU A 531 9.60 -35.55 -16.92
C GLU A 531 9.96 -35.51 -18.42
N ILE A 532 9.05 -34.93 -19.22
CA ILE A 532 9.36 -34.49 -20.58
C ILE A 532 10.30 -33.28 -20.46
N PRO A 533 11.46 -33.26 -21.13
CA PRO A 533 12.44 -32.18 -20.97
C PRO A 533 11.85 -30.85 -21.43
N VAL A 534 12.06 -29.83 -20.58
CA VAL A 534 11.82 -28.42 -20.89
C VAL A 534 12.69 -28.07 -22.10
N GLU A 535 12.07 -27.89 -23.27
CA GLU A 535 12.74 -27.20 -24.37
C GLU A 535 12.94 -25.73 -23.97
N GLU A 536 14.20 -25.41 -23.71
CA GLU A 536 14.77 -24.08 -23.69
C GLU A 536 14.47 -23.35 -25.01
N GLU A 537 13.88 -22.17 -24.88
CA GLU A 537 13.90 -21.04 -25.83
C GLU A 537 13.26 -21.33 -27.21
N ILE A 538 12.61 -20.38 -27.91
CA ILE A 538 13.14 -19.11 -28.43
C ILE A 538 11.95 -18.15 -28.78
N PRO A 539 12.14 -16.88 -29.19
CA PRO A 539 12.00 -15.69 -28.36
C PRO A 539 10.99 -14.64 -28.90
N VAL A 540 10.98 -13.50 -28.21
CA VAL A 540 10.36 -12.17 -28.47
C VAL A 540 8.99 -11.94 -27.85
#